data_AF-A0A3C1LTH5-F1
#
_entry.id   AF-A0A3C1LTH5-F1
#
_cell.length_a   1.000
_cell.length_b   1.000
_cell.length_c   1.000
_cell.angle_alpha   90.00
_cell.angle_beta   90.00
_cell.angle_gamma   90.00
#
_symmetry.space_group_name_H-M   'P 1'
#
loop_
_entity.id
_entity.type
_entity.pdbx_description
1 polymer ?
#
loop_
_entity_poly.entity_id
_entity_poly.type
_entity_poly.pdbx_seq_one_letter_code
_entity_poly.pdbx_strand_id
1 'polypeptide(L)'
;MKEALIGLGIGLVIAIVVYIWQKIGKNEIEKKSKAEIAKLKGLLADRMDIEPEGITKLKKENEELKQANENLRITNANLSQKPGRAEVQRLHIYQQAVDRLVINSPGFGAAWQSALKESEDEFAKTYTGTQAFWKKVLPGKTNAKLISSDVVDEQ
;
A
#
# COMPACT_ATOMS: atom_id res chain seq x y z
N MET A 1 -35.53 -75.89 -48.69
CA MET A 1 -36.16 -74.82 -47.89
C MET A 1 -35.84 -74.89 -46.40
N LYS A 2 -35.81 -76.08 -45.77
CA LYS A 2 -35.51 -76.22 -44.33
C LYS A 2 -34.10 -75.74 -43.94
N GLU A 3 -33.07 -76.08 -44.71
CA GLU A 3 -31.68 -75.65 -44.45
C GLU A 3 -31.48 -74.12 -44.52
N ALA A 4 -32.17 -73.44 -45.44
CA ALA A 4 -32.12 -71.98 -45.55
C ALA A 4 -32.82 -71.27 -44.38
N LEU A 5 -33.88 -71.89 -43.83
CA LEU A 5 -34.61 -71.37 -42.66
C LEU A 5 -33.74 -71.46 -41.39
N ILE A 6 -32.96 -72.53 -41.25
CA ILE A 6 -32.05 -72.74 -40.12
C ILE A 6 -30.88 -71.75 -40.17
N GLY A 7 -30.29 -71.52 -41.36
CA GLY A 7 -29.25 -70.51 -41.56
C GLY A 7 -29.71 -69.08 -41.27
N LEU A 8 -30.95 -68.74 -41.66
CA LEU A 8 -31.56 -67.44 -41.33
C LEU A 8 -31.75 -67.27 -39.82
N GLY A 9 -32.21 -68.32 -39.12
CA GLY A 9 -32.39 -68.30 -37.67
C GLY A 9 -31.08 -68.06 -36.91
N ILE A 10 -30.00 -68.74 -37.30
CA ILE A 10 -28.68 -68.58 -36.65
C ILE A 10 -28.11 -67.17 -36.91
N GLY A 11 -28.23 -66.67 -38.15
CA GLY A 11 -27.80 -65.31 -38.48
C GLY A 11 -28.56 -64.25 -37.68
N LEU A 12 -29.87 -64.46 -37.46
CA LEU A 12 -30.70 -63.55 -36.67
C LEU A 12 -30.32 -63.55 -35.19
N VAL A 13 -30.01 -64.72 -34.62
CA VAL A 13 -29.54 -64.83 -33.23
C VAL A 13 -28.19 -64.13 -33.04
N ILE A 14 -27.23 -64.32 -33.96
CA ILE A 14 -25.93 -63.64 -33.89
C ILE A 14 -26.10 -62.13 -34.02
N ALA A 15 -26.96 -61.66 -34.93
CA ALA A 15 -27.25 -60.23 -35.07
C ALA A 15 -27.84 -59.61 -33.79
N ILE A 16 -28.74 -60.34 -33.11
CA ILE A 16 -29.32 -59.89 -31.83
C ILE A 16 -28.25 -59.82 -30.74
N VAL A 17 -27.37 -60.81 -30.63
CA VAL A 17 -26.30 -60.83 -29.63
C VAL A 17 -25.33 -59.66 -29.84
N VAL A 18 -24.91 -59.41 -31.09
CA VAL A 18 -24.04 -58.28 -31.43
C VAL A 18 -24.72 -56.94 -31.14
N TYR A 19 -26.02 -56.81 -31.43
CA TYR A 19 -26.78 -55.60 -31.14
C TYR A 19 -26.86 -55.31 -29.63
N ILE A 20 -27.11 -56.34 -28.81
CA ILE A 20 -27.19 -56.20 -27.35
C ILE A 20 -25.84 -55.77 -26.77
N TRP A 21 -24.73 -56.40 -27.17
CA TRP A 21 -23.39 -56.02 -26.73
C TRP A 21 -23.03 -54.59 -27.12
N GLN A 22 -23.36 -54.18 -28.34
CA GLN A 22 -23.05 -52.83 -28.80
C GLN A 22 -23.86 -51.76 -28.05
N LYS A 23 -25.11 -52.06 -27.68
CA LYS A 23 -25.97 -51.13 -26.95
C LYS A 23 -25.53 -50.96 -25.48
N ILE A 24 -25.07 -52.04 -24.84
CA ILE A 24 -24.56 -52.00 -23.46
C ILE A 24 -23.34 -51.07 -23.36
N GLY A 25 -22.35 -51.22 -24.26
CA GLY A 25 -21.16 -50.36 -24.28
C GLY A 25 -21.47 -48.89 -24.59
N LYS A 26 -22.37 -48.62 -25.55
CA LYS A 26 -22.78 -47.25 -25.90
C LYS A 26 -23.50 -46.55 -24.76
N ASN A 27 -24.38 -47.26 -24.04
CA ASN A 27 -25.14 -46.69 -22.94
C ASN A 27 -24.25 -46.25 -21.77
N GLU A 28 -23.18 -46.98 -21.46
CA GLU A 28 -22.24 -46.58 -20.40
C GLU A 28 -21.40 -45.35 -20.79
N ILE A 29 -20.94 -45.30 -22.05
CA ILE A 29 -20.15 -44.17 -22.57
C ILE A 29 -21.02 -42.90 -22.61
N GLU A 30 -22.27 -43.00 -23.08
CA GLU A 30 -23.20 -41.88 -23.08
C GLU A 30 -23.54 -41.40 -21.66
N LYS A 31 -23.72 -42.31 -20.70
CA LYS A 31 -23.96 -41.94 -19.30
C LYS A 31 -22.77 -41.20 -18.70
N LYS A 32 -21.55 -41.69 -18.93
CA LYS A 32 -20.31 -41.03 -18.47
C LYS A 32 -20.13 -39.66 -19.13
N SER A 33 -20.34 -39.56 -20.43
CA SER A 33 -20.27 -38.29 -21.17
C SER A 33 -21.32 -37.28 -20.69
N LYS A 34 -22.57 -37.71 -20.47
CA LYS A 34 -23.64 -36.85 -19.92
C LYS A 34 -23.34 -36.40 -18.50
N ALA A 35 -22.80 -37.29 -17.66
CA ALA A 35 -22.38 -36.95 -16.30
C ALA A 35 -21.22 -35.95 -16.28
N GLU A 36 -20.26 -36.09 -17.19
CA GLU A 36 -19.14 -35.17 -17.33
C GLU A 36 -19.60 -33.79 -17.86
N ILE A 37 -20.48 -33.76 -18.85
CA ILE A 37 -21.09 -32.51 -19.34
C ILE A 37 -21.88 -31.82 -18.21
N ALA A 38 -22.65 -32.58 -17.42
CA ALA A 38 -23.38 -32.02 -16.29
C ALA A 38 -22.42 -31.46 -15.22
N LYS A 39 -21.34 -32.16 -14.92
CA LYS A 39 -20.30 -31.70 -13.99
C LYS A 39 -19.60 -30.44 -14.50
N LEU A 40 -19.22 -30.39 -15.77
CA LEU A 40 -18.58 -29.22 -16.38
C LEU A 40 -19.51 -28.01 -16.39
N LYS A 41 -20.80 -28.21 -16.65
CA LYS A 41 -21.81 -27.15 -16.54
C LYS A 41 -21.97 -26.64 -15.12
N GLY A 42 -21.96 -27.53 -14.12
CA GLY A 42 -21.97 -27.16 -12.70
C GLY A 42 -20.75 -26.33 -12.33
N LEU A 43 -19.55 -26.79 -12.70
CA LEU A 43 -18.31 -26.05 -12.46
C LEU A 43 -18.29 -24.68 -13.16
N LEU A 44 -18.85 -24.56 -14.36
CA LEU A 44 -18.96 -23.27 -15.05
C LEU A 44 -19.90 -22.31 -14.32
N ALA A 45 -21.04 -22.80 -13.85
CA ALA A 45 -21.98 -22.00 -13.07
C ALA A 45 -21.33 -21.50 -11.76
N ASP A 46 -20.67 -22.41 -11.02
CA ASP A 46 -19.96 -22.04 -9.78
C ASP A 46 -18.88 -20.99 -10.06
N ARG A 47 -18.14 -21.11 -11.17
CA ARG A 47 -17.11 -20.13 -11.53
C ARG A 47 -17.71 -18.78 -11.92
N MET A 48 -18.81 -18.80 -12.67
CA MET A 48 -19.52 -17.59 -13.07
C MET A 48 -20.17 -16.86 -11.89
N ASP A 49 -20.53 -17.57 -10.82
CA ASP A 49 -21.05 -16.96 -9.60
C ASP A 49 -19.92 -16.43 -8.71
N ILE A 50 -18.78 -17.14 -8.62
CA ILE A 50 -17.63 -16.75 -7.78
C ILE A 50 -16.81 -15.60 -8.39
N GLU A 51 -16.60 -15.60 -9.70
CA GLU A 51 -15.80 -14.59 -10.40
C GLU A 51 -16.31 -13.14 -10.22
N PRO A 52 -17.62 -12.83 -10.32
CA PRO A 52 -18.12 -11.48 -10.07
C PRO A 52 -18.00 -11.08 -8.60
N GLU A 53 -18.18 -12.00 -7.64
CA GLU A 53 -17.96 -11.69 -6.22
C GLU A 53 -16.49 -11.36 -5.92
N GLY A 54 -15.55 -12.14 -6.48
CA GLY A 54 -14.12 -11.85 -6.37
C GLY A 54 -13.73 -10.54 -7.04
N ILE A 55 -14.22 -10.29 -8.27
CA ILE A 55 -13.95 -9.07 -9.02
C ILE A 55 -14.54 -7.84 -8.31
N THR A 56 -15.76 -7.93 -7.78
CA THR A 56 -16.39 -6.81 -7.05
C THR A 56 -15.65 -6.50 -5.76
N LYS A 57 -15.20 -7.50 -5.00
CA LYS A 57 -14.35 -7.31 -3.83
C LYS A 57 -13.03 -6.63 -4.19
N LEU A 58 -12.34 -7.11 -5.23
CA LEU A 58 -11.08 -6.52 -5.70
C LEU A 58 -11.27 -5.07 -6.19
N LYS A 59 -12.36 -4.77 -6.90
CA LYS A 59 -12.69 -3.41 -7.32
C LYS A 59 -12.92 -2.51 -6.12
N LYS A 60 -13.68 -2.98 -5.13
CA LYS A 60 -13.94 -2.24 -3.89
C LYS A 60 -12.65 -1.94 -3.12
N GLU A 61 -11.78 -2.94 -2.94
CA GLU A 61 -10.48 -2.75 -2.30
C GLU A 61 -9.61 -1.76 -3.09
N ASN A 62 -9.65 -1.80 -4.42
CA ASN A 62 -8.92 -0.84 -5.27
C ASN A 62 -9.43 0.59 -5.09
N GLU A 63 -10.74 0.78 -5.02
CA GLU A 63 -11.37 2.08 -4.79
C GLU A 63 -11.04 2.61 -3.39
N GLU A 64 -11.14 1.77 -2.35
CA GLU A 64 -10.76 2.11 -0.98
C GLU A 64 -9.28 2.50 -0.88
N LEU A 65 -8.39 1.75 -1.52
CA LEU A 65 -6.95 2.05 -1.56
C LEU A 65 -6.66 3.35 -2.29
N LYS A 66 -7.33 3.63 -3.42
CA LYS A 66 -7.19 4.90 -4.13
C LYS A 66 -7.64 6.08 -3.28
N GLN A 67 -8.77 5.92 -2.57
CA GLN A 67 -9.27 6.95 -1.67
C GLN A 67 -8.31 7.19 -0.51
N ALA A 68 -7.79 6.13 0.12
CA ALA A 68 -6.79 6.23 1.17
C ALA A 68 -5.50 6.90 0.66
N ASN A 69 -5.05 6.57 -0.55
CA ASN A 69 -3.87 7.18 -1.16
C ASN A 69 -4.06 8.69 -1.37
N GLU A 70 -5.20 9.11 -1.92
CA GLU A 70 -5.48 10.53 -2.11
C GLU A 70 -5.61 11.27 -0.78
N ASN A 71 -6.27 10.66 0.21
CA ASN A 71 -6.34 11.23 1.56
C ASN A 71 -4.96 11.40 2.19
N LEU A 72 -4.06 10.42 2.01
CA LEU A 72 -2.68 10.50 2.49
C LEU A 72 -1.89 11.56 1.74
N ARG A 73 -2.06 11.68 0.42
CA ARG A 73 -1.43 12.71 -0.41
C ARG A 73 -1.83 14.11 0.07
N ILE A 74 -3.13 14.34 0.25
CA ILE A 74 -3.68 15.60 0.78
C ILE A 74 -3.16 15.84 2.20
N THR A 75 -3.17 14.83 3.07
CA THR A 75 -2.68 14.95 4.45
C THR A 75 -1.18 15.30 4.48
N ASN A 76 -0.37 14.70 3.61
CA ASN A 76 1.05 14.99 3.50
C ASN A 76 1.29 16.44 3.01
N ALA A 77 0.54 16.87 1.99
CA ALA A 77 0.58 18.26 1.52
C ALA A 77 0.13 19.25 2.60
N ASN A 78 -0.92 18.94 3.37
CA ASN A 78 -1.36 19.77 4.49
C ASN A 78 -0.32 19.77 5.63
N LEU A 79 0.36 18.65 5.86
CA LEU A 79 1.40 18.54 6.87
C LEU A 79 2.63 19.40 6.52
N SER A 80 3.00 19.51 5.24
CA SER A 80 4.08 20.39 4.80
C SER A 80 3.71 21.87 4.91
N GLN A 81 2.42 22.21 4.83
CA GLN A 81 1.91 23.57 4.99
C GLN A 81 1.76 24.02 6.46
N LYS A 82 1.94 23.14 7.45
CA LYS A 82 1.84 23.54 8.85
C LYS A 82 2.92 24.60 9.19
N PRO A 83 2.54 25.72 9.85
CA PRO A 83 3.50 26.71 10.32
C PRO A 83 4.50 26.02 11.26
N GLY A 84 5.80 26.24 11.00
CA GLY A 84 6.90 25.48 11.59
C GLY A 84 7.64 24.59 10.58
N ARG A 85 6.96 23.73 9.80
CA ARG A 85 7.67 22.91 8.79
C ARG A 85 8.11 23.72 7.59
N ALA A 86 7.32 24.70 7.17
CA ALA A 86 7.70 25.65 6.13
C ALA A 86 8.96 26.46 6.53
N GLU A 87 9.06 26.83 7.81
CA GLU A 87 10.23 27.53 8.35
C GLU A 87 11.45 26.62 8.38
N VAL A 88 11.31 25.36 8.83
CA VAL A 88 12.38 24.36 8.80
C VAL A 88 12.85 24.06 7.38
N GLN A 89 11.93 23.93 6.41
CA GLN A 89 12.28 23.78 5.00
C GLN A 89 13.05 25.00 4.48
N ARG A 90 12.61 26.20 4.84
CA ARG A 90 13.30 27.45 4.46
C ARG A 90 14.70 27.51 5.07
N LEU A 91 14.86 27.14 6.34
CA LEU A 91 16.16 26.99 7.02
C LEU A 91 17.07 26.00 6.29
N HIS A 92 16.54 24.85 5.89
CA HIS A 92 17.31 23.86 5.13
C HIS A 92 17.77 24.39 3.76
N ILE A 93 16.90 25.11 3.05
CA ILE A 93 17.26 25.76 1.78
C ILE A 93 18.36 26.80 2.00
N TYR A 94 18.26 27.60 3.06
CA TYR A 94 19.31 28.57 3.41
C TYR A 94 20.64 27.87 3.72
N GLN A 95 20.64 26.80 4.51
CA GLN A 95 21.85 26.02 4.78
C GLN A 95 22.47 25.50 3.48
N GLN A 96 21.66 24.92 2.60
CA GLN A 96 22.15 24.38 1.33
C GLN A 96 22.66 25.48 0.38
N ALA A 97 22.12 26.69 0.45
CA ALA A 97 22.63 27.84 -0.30
C ALA A 97 23.99 28.30 0.25
N VAL A 98 24.13 28.35 1.58
CA VAL A 98 25.40 28.63 2.25
C VAL A 98 26.45 27.60 1.89
N ASP A 99 26.14 26.30 1.94
CA ASP A 99 27.07 25.23 1.60
C ASP A 99 27.60 25.38 0.16
N ARG A 100 26.73 25.76 -0.79
CA ARG A 100 27.13 26.05 -2.17
C ARG A 100 28.03 27.29 -2.28
N LEU A 101 27.76 28.34 -1.50
CA LEU A 101 28.59 29.54 -1.46
C LEU A 101 29.98 29.25 -0.88
N VAL A 102 30.08 28.39 0.12
CA VAL A 102 31.36 27.93 0.69
C VAL A 102 32.20 27.20 -0.36
N ILE A 103 31.58 26.34 -1.19
CA ILE A 103 32.27 25.61 -2.24
C ILE A 103 32.71 26.54 -3.38
N ASN A 104 31.85 27.49 -3.78
CA ASN A 104 32.08 28.32 -4.96
C ASN A 104 32.88 29.61 -4.69
N SER A 105 33.08 30.01 -3.43
CA SER A 105 33.72 31.27 -3.08
C SER A 105 34.88 31.08 -2.09
N PRO A 106 36.14 31.27 -2.54
CA PRO A 106 37.30 31.21 -1.66
C PRO A 106 37.22 32.24 -0.53
N GLY A 107 37.46 31.83 0.71
CA GLY A 107 37.45 32.71 1.88
C GLY A 107 36.06 32.99 2.49
N PHE A 108 34.98 32.69 1.77
CA PHE A 108 33.61 32.85 2.27
C PHE A 108 33.34 31.98 3.51
N GLY A 109 33.81 30.73 3.52
CA GLY A 109 33.58 29.81 4.65
C GLY A 109 34.13 30.34 5.98
N ALA A 110 35.32 30.92 5.98
CA ALA A 110 35.93 31.49 7.19
C ALA A 110 35.19 32.75 7.67
N ALA A 111 34.85 33.65 6.74
CA ALA A 111 34.08 34.86 7.06
C ALA A 111 32.67 34.53 7.56
N TRP A 112 32.01 33.53 6.95
CA TRP A 112 30.69 33.06 7.36
C TRP A 112 30.72 32.41 8.75
N GLN A 113 31.70 31.54 9.05
CA GLN A 113 31.84 30.94 10.38
C GLN A 113 32.10 32.00 11.46
N SER A 114 32.92 33.01 11.17
CA SER A 114 33.16 34.12 12.11
C SER A 114 31.89 34.93 12.37
N ALA A 115 31.16 35.29 11.32
CA ALA A 115 29.91 36.03 11.43
C ALA A 115 28.81 35.21 12.14
N LEU A 116 28.77 33.89 11.92
CA LEU A 116 27.84 32.98 12.60
C LEU A 116 28.10 32.98 14.10
N LYS A 117 29.36 32.78 14.52
CA LYS A 117 29.77 32.79 15.93
C LYS A 117 29.45 34.14 16.60
N GLU A 118 29.72 35.25 15.93
CA GLU A 118 29.42 36.58 16.47
C GLU A 118 27.90 36.82 16.62
N SER A 119 27.10 36.33 15.67
CA SER A 119 25.63 36.40 15.77
C SER A 119 25.06 35.48 16.86
N GLU A 120 25.65 34.31 17.10
CA GLU A 120 25.29 33.42 18.21
C GLU A 120 25.56 34.10 19.56
N ASP A 121 26.72 34.74 19.69
CA ASP A 121 27.10 35.49 20.90
C ASP A 121 26.17 36.70 21.14
N GLU A 122 25.75 37.41 20.10
CA GLU A 122 24.79 38.52 20.20
C GLU A 122 23.38 38.04 20.54
N PHE A 123 22.95 36.92 19.96
CA PHE A 123 21.67 36.30 20.27
C PHE A 123 21.60 35.82 21.72
N ALA A 124 22.67 35.19 22.23
CA ALA A 124 22.77 34.76 23.62
C ALA A 124 22.67 35.94 24.61
N LYS A 125 23.31 37.07 24.30
CA LYS A 125 23.21 38.31 25.10
C LYS A 125 21.80 38.90 25.09
N THR A 126 21.10 38.83 23.97
CA THR A 126 19.73 39.34 23.83
C THR A 126 18.72 38.47 24.59
N TYR A 127 18.88 37.14 24.54
CA TYR A 127 18.01 36.20 25.24
C TYR A 127 18.19 36.28 26.76
N THR A 128 19.43 36.39 27.24
CA THR A 128 19.72 36.61 28.67
C THR A 128 19.26 37.99 29.17
N GLY A 129 19.39 39.03 28.33
CA GLY A 129 18.92 40.38 28.65
C GLY A 129 17.40 40.50 28.75
N THR A 130 16.66 39.83 27.86
CA THR A 130 15.19 39.77 27.93
C THR A 130 14.71 38.92 29.11
N GLN A 131 15.38 37.81 29.46
CA GLN A 131 15.07 37.04 30.66
C GLN A 131 15.26 37.87 31.94
N ALA A 132 16.32 38.69 32.02
CA ALA A 132 16.54 39.61 33.14
C ALA A 132 15.49 40.73 33.20
N PHE A 133 15.03 41.23 32.05
CA PHE A 133 13.93 42.18 31.96
C PHE A 133 12.60 41.58 32.44
N TRP A 134 12.25 40.37 31.98
CA TRP A 134 11.05 39.64 32.44
C TRP A 134 11.09 39.34 33.94
N LYS A 135 12.26 39.03 34.50
CA LYS A 135 12.46 38.83 35.95
C LYS A 135 12.29 40.13 36.77
N LYS A 136 12.54 41.29 36.17
CA LYS A 136 12.41 42.62 36.83
C LYS A 136 11.00 43.21 36.72
N VAL A 137 10.25 42.86 35.69
CA VAL A 137 8.90 43.39 35.40
C VAL A 137 7.77 42.55 36.02
N LEU A 138 8.04 41.34 36.51
CA LEU A 138 7.08 40.53 37.25
C LEU A 138 7.20 40.76 38.77
N PRO A 139 6.27 41.48 39.43
CA PRO A 139 6.23 41.60 40.87
C PRO A 139 5.53 40.36 41.44
N GLY A 140 6.29 39.34 41.81
CA GLY A 140 5.72 38.19 42.50
C GLY A 140 6.69 37.03 42.55
N LYS A 141 7.02 36.59 43.77
CA LYS A 141 7.68 35.31 44.01
C LYS A 141 6.73 34.19 43.59
N THR A 142 6.71 33.82 42.32
CA THR A 142 6.08 32.58 41.88
C THR A 142 7.04 31.45 42.22
N ASN A 143 6.65 30.59 43.18
CA ASN A 143 7.27 29.29 43.46
C ASN A 143 7.02 28.30 42.30
N ALA A 144 7.22 28.72 41.06
CA ALA A 144 7.23 27.82 39.92
C ALA A 144 8.67 27.32 39.78
N LYS A 145 8.90 26.06 40.12
CA LYS A 145 10.16 25.35 39.87
C LYS A 145 10.41 25.41 38.35
N LEU A 146 11.27 26.34 37.94
CA LEU A 146 11.80 26.37 36.58
C LEU A 146 12.49 25.02 36.35
N ILE A 147 12.11 24.31 35.29
CA ILE A 147 12.77 23.08 34.88
C ILE A 147 14.23 23.48 34.61
N SER A 148 15.14 23.03 35.46
CA SER A 148 16.57 23.29 35.29
C SER A 148 17.03 22.62 34.00
N SER A 149 17.82 23.34 33.23
CA SER A 149 18.43 22.91 31.97
C SER A 149 19.56 21.89 32.15
N ASP A 150 19.60 21.17 33.27
CA ASP A 150 20.70 20.25 33.62
C ASP A 150 20.55 18.87 32.95
N VAL A 151 19.79 18.74 31.85
CA VAL A 151 19.58 17.45 31.16
C VAL A 151 19.92 17.51 29.67
N VAL A 152 20.83 18.40 29.26
CA VAL A 152 21.36 18.39 27.87
C VAL A 152 22.89 18.30 27.85
N ASP A 153 23.50 17.80 28.92
CA ASP A 153 24.85 17.24 28.87
C ASP A 153 24.79 15.80 29.40
N GLU A 154 25.37 14.88 28.61
CA GLU A 154 25.40 13.41 28.76
C GLU A 154 24.13 12.62 28.35
N GLN A 155 24.03 12.27 27.06
CA GLN A 155 24.48 10.98 26.49
C GLN A 155 24.25 10.93 24.98
#